data_AF-A0A1G3ZPT4-F1
#
_entry.id   AF-A0A1G3ZPT4-F1
#
_cell.length_a   1.000
_cell.length_b   1.000
_cell.length_c   1.000
_cell.angle_alpha   90.00
_cell.angle_beta   90.00
_cell.angle_gamma   90.00
#
_symmetry.space_group_name_H-M   'P 1'
#
loop_
_entity.id
_entity.type
_entity.pdbx_description
1 polymer ?
#
loop_
_entity_poly.entity_id
_entity_poly.type
_entity_poly.pdbx_seq_one_letter_code
_entity_poly.pdbx_strand_id
1 'polypeptide(L)'
;MPEFESLFREAKGNPVQYKGFEIKRIDKFPVKNGDVLVCSIEHAIEKLEYLQGFCIDVTGHCELNGQICREGKGIRMIFWYGHTPPEFKLKIFTKYDFVVIYNICEVDNSFIASDESGNCIKKHSKYIDAKYNGAAMIVEEIEGGRRYRCSDTSSAEKSFPFNDIVFTVKKI
;
A
#
# COMPACT_ATOMS: atom_id res chain seq x y z
N MET A 1 -14.49 16.11 -1.81
CA MET A 1 -14.80 14.95 -2.66
C MET A 1 -14.84 13.72 -1.75
N PRO A 2 -15.99 13.27 -1.21
CA PRO A 2 -15.96 12.13 -0.33
C PRO A 2 -17.03 11.09 -0.67
N GLU A 3 -16.65 10.06 -1.43
CA GLU A 3 -17.53 8.92 -1.65
C GLU A 3 -17.20 7.76 -0.71
N PHE A 4 -15.94 7.33 -0.57
CA PHE A 4 -15.57 6.34 0.46
C PHE A 4 -15.27 6.95 1.83
N GLU A 5 -14.73 8.17 1.88
CA GLU A 5 -14.41 8.83 3.15
C GLU A 5 -15.64 8.99 4.04
N SER A 6 -16.77 9.37 3.44
CA SER A 6 -18.07 9.50 4.13
C SER A 6 -18.51 8.17 4.73
N LEU A 7 -18.43 7.08 3.96
CA LEU A 7 -18.82 5.74 4.42
C LEU A 7 -18.01 5.30 5.66
N PHE A 8 -16.68 5.49 5.63
CA PHE A 8 -15.85 5.14 6.79
C PHE A 8 -16.10 6.03 8.01
N ARG A 9 -16.37 7.32 7.80
CA ARG A 9 -16.70 8.26 8.90
C ARG A 9 -18.03 7.89 9.55
N GLU A 10 -19.02 7.52 8.76
CA GLU A 10 -20.34 7.10 9.23
C GLU A 10 -20.30 5.75 9.95
N ALA A 11 -19.45 4.82 9.50
CA ALA A 11 -19.33 3.50 10.10
C ALA A 11 -18.72 3.50 11.50
N LYS A 12 -18.01 4.57 11.91
CA LYS A 12 -17.43 4.74 13.27
C LYS A 12 -16.63 3.51 13.75
N GLY A 13 -15.84 2.92 12.85
CA GLY A 13 -15.00 1.76 13.12
C GLY A 13 -15.66 0.40 12.88
N ASN A 14 -16.95 0.35 12.54
CA ASN A 14 -17.60 -0.86 12.06
C ASN A 14 -17.16 -1.21 10.61
N PRO A 15 -17.28 -2.48 10.19
CA PRO A 15 -17.04 -2.87 8.81
C PRO A 15 -17.88 -2.04 7.82
N VAL A 16 -17.27 -1.62 6.72
CA VAL A 16 -17.95 -0.89 5.64
C VAL A 16 -18.24 -1.84 4.50
N GLN A 17 -19.50 -1.93 4.09
CA GLN A 17 -19.93 -2.73 2.95
C GLN A 17 -20.17 -1.82 1.74
N TYR A 18 -19.67 -2.23 0.58
CA TYR A 18 -19.84 -1.51 -0.67
C TYR A 18 -20.03 -2.47 -1.85
N LYS A 19 -21.19 -2.39 -2.50
CA LYS A 19 -21.57 -3.26 -3.64
C LYS A 19 -21.31 -4.76 -3.39
N GLY A 20 -21.57 -5.23 -2.16
CA GLY A 20 -21.41 -6.64 -1.77
C GLY A 20 -20.01 -7.04 -1.27
N PHE A 21 -19.08 -6.09 -1.19
CA PHE A 21 -17.74 -6.32 -0.65
C PHE A 21 -17.52 -5.56 0.65
N GLU A 22 -16.80 -6.18 1.59
CA GLU A 22 -16.23 -5.44 2.72
C GLU A 22 -15.02 -4.65 2.22
N ILE A 23 -15.01 -3.35 2.52
CA ILE A 23 -13.91 -2.45 2.16
C ILE A 23 -13.16 -1.97 3.40
N LYS A 24 -11.84 -1.80 3.25
CA LYS A 24 -10.92 -1.43 4.32
C LYS A 24 -10.03 -0.28 3.88
N ARG A 25 -9.73 0.64 4.80
CA ARG A 25 -8.67 1.65 4.59
C ARG A 25 -7.27 1.06 4.82
N ILE A 26 -7.20 0.11 5.74
CA ILE A 26 -5.97 -0.48 6.24
C ILE A 26 -6.25 -1.95 6.48
N ASP A 27 -5.30 -2.80 6.11
CA ASP A 27 -5.29 -4.20 6.49
C ASP A 27 -4.15 -4.51 7.48
N LYS A 28 -4.39 -5.47 8.37
CA LYS A 28 -3.36 -6.05 9.24
C LYS A 28 -3.03 -7.44 8.70
N PHE A 29 -1.89 -7.53 8.01
CA PHE A 29 -1.42 -8.78 7.44
C PHE A 29 -0.62 -9.56 8.49
N PRO A 30 -1.06 -10.76 8.88
CA PRO A 30 -0.42 -11.50 9.98
C PRO A 30 0.97 -11.98 9.58
N VAL A 31 1.96 -11.80 10.46
CA VAL A 31 3.35 -12.22 10.24
C VAL A 31 4.01 -12.67 11.54
N LYS A 32 5.14 -13.36 11.42
CA LYS A 32 6.11 -13.63 12.49
C LYS A 32 7.48 -13.10 12.10
N ASN A 33 8.34 -12.90 13.10
CA ASN A 33 9.71 -12.49 12.84
C ASN A 33 10.46 -13.55 12.02
N GLY A 34 11.09 -13.09 10.96
CA GLY A 34 11.78 -13.94 9.99
C GLY A 34 10.91 -14.39 8.81
N ASP A 35 9.59 -14.14 8.82
CA ASP A 35 8.72 -14.41 7.67
C ASP A 35 9.23 -13.63 6.45
N VAL A 36 9.20 -14.28 5.28
CA VAL A 36 9.51 -13.65 4.00
C VAL A 36 8.22 -13.43 3.24
N LEU A 37 7.96 -12.18 2.89
CA LEU A 37 6.84 -11.78 2.06
C LEU A 37 7.29 -11.66 0.60
N VAL A 38 6.63 -12.37 -0.31
CA VAL A 38 6.68 -12.11 -1.74
C VAL A 38 5.58 -11.13 -2.07
N CYS A 39 5.98 -9.93 -2.50
CA CYS A 39 5.07 -8.87 -2.89
C CYS A 39 5.11 -8.74 -4.42
N SER A 40 3.94 -8.68 -5.07
CA SER A 40 3.87 -8.51 -6.51
C SER A 40 2.80 -7.51 -6.90
N ILE A 41 3.13 -6.59 -7.80
CA ILE A 41 2.18 -5.64 -8.38
C ILE A 41 1.66 -6.22 -9.70
N GLU A 42 0.39 -6.59 -9.73
CA GLU A 42 -0.24 -7.20 -10.90
C GLU A 42 -0.64 -6.14 -11.94
N HIS A 43 -1.13 -5.00 -11.46
CA HIS A 43 -1.65 -3.93 -12.30
C HIS A 43 -1.67 -2.60 -11.55
N ALA A 44 -1.47 -1.49 -12.25
CA ALA A 44 -1.89 -0.17 -11.81
C ALA A 44 -2.35 0.66 -13.02
N ILE A 45 -3.33 1.54 -12.80
CA ILE A 45 -3.74 2.51 -13.81
C ILE A 45 -2.67 3.59 -13.89
N GLU A 46 -2.12 3.79 -15.08
CA GLU A 46 -1.27 4.93 -15.37
C GLU A 46 -2.13 6.19 -15.50
N LYS A 47 -2.07 7.06 -14.48
CA LYS A 47 -2.64 8.41 -14.52
C LYS A 47 -1.48 9.39 -14.66
N LEU A 48 -1.53 10.24 -15.68
CA LEU A 48 -0.48 11.24 -15.97
C LEU A 48 -0.11 12.11 -14.75
N GLU A 49 -1.07 12.35 -13.85
CA GLU A 49 -0.92 13.24 -12.69
C GLU A 49 -0.71 12.50 -11.37
N TYR A 50 -0.94 11.18 -11.31
CA TYR A 50 -1.01 10.43 -10.06
C TYR A 50 -0.31 9.08 -10.16
N LEU A 51 0.79 8.92 -9.43
CA LEU A 51 1.49 7.64 -9.34
C LEU A 51 0.85 6.76 -8.26
N GLN A 52 0.52 5.53 -8.64
CA GLN A 52 -0.15 4.56 -7.79
C GLN A 52 0.88 3.69 -7.03
N GLY A 53 0.57 3.32 -5.80
CA GLY A 53 1.45 2.49 -4.99
C GLY A 53 0.77 1.89 -3.77
N PHE A 54 1.57 1.19 -2.97
CA PHE A 54 1.14 0.71 -1.66
C PHE A 54 2.25 0.85 -0.63
N CYS A 55 1.86 0.79 0.64
CA CYS A 55 2.76 0.86 1.77
C CYS A 55 2.64 -0.39 2.62
N ILE A 56 3.77 -0.89 3.10
CA ILE A 56 3.87 -1.83 4.22
C ILE A 56 4.54 -1.09 5.37
N ASP A 57 3.78 -0.80 6.43
CA ASP A 57 4.31 -0.19 7.66
C ASP A 57 4.71 -1.30 8.64
N VAL A 58 5.99 -1.29 9.00
CA VAL A 58 6.67 -2.28 9.85
C VAL A 58 7.16 -1.59 11.11
N THR A 59 6.64 -2.00 12.27
CA THR A 59 7.14 -1.52 13.56
C THR A 59 8.35 -2.35 13.98
N GLY A 60 9.51 -2.07 13.39
CA GLY A 60 10.76 -2.80 13.61
C GLY A 60 11.76 -2.54 12.49
N HIS A 61 12.23 -3.61 11.83
CA HIS A 61 13.08 -3.54 10.65
C HIS A 61 12.66 -4.56 9.58
N CYS A 62 13.18 -4.37 8.36
CA CYS A 62 12.95 -5.30 7.26
C CYS A 62 14.19 -5.39 6.37
N GLU A 63 14.31 -6.52 5.68
CA GLU A 63 15.31 -6.72 4.62
C GLU A 63 14.58 -6.76 3.27
N LEU A 64 14.93 -5.86 2.36
CA LEU A 64 14.46 -5.88 0.98
C LEU A 64 15.52 -6.58 0.13
N ASN A 65 15.16 -7.72 -0.46
CA ASN A 65 16.08 -8.55 -1.26
C ASN A 65 17.41 -8.85 -0.54
N GLY A 66 17.36 -9.07 0.77
CA GLY A 66 18.52 -9.40 1.61
C GLY A 66 19.34 -8.20 2.11
N GLN A 67 18.94 -6.97 1.77
CA GLN A 67 19.58 -5.75 2.29
C GLN A 67 18.70 -5.11 3.36
N ILE A 68 19.28 -4.82 4.53
CA ILE A 68 18.59 -4.11 5.61
C ILE A 68 18.24 -2.70 5.14
N CYS A 69 16.94 -2.37 5.10
CA CYS A 69 16.50 -1.08 4.57
C CYS A 69 16.71 0.05 5.58
N ARG A 70 16.34 -0.19 6.85
CA ARG A 70 16.44 0.77 7.94
C ARG A 70 16.14 0.07 9.27
N GLU A 71 16.66 0.60 10.36
CA GLU A 71 16.24 0.27 11.72
C GLU A 71 15.47 1.45 12.33
N GLY A 72 14.31 1.22 12.93
CA GLY A 72 13.50 2.31 13.49
C GLY A 72 12.36 1.86 14.39
N LYS A 73 11.69 2.84 15.03
CA LYS A 73 10.47 2.58 15.82
C LYS A 73 9.29 2.21 14.93
N GLY A 74 9.30 2.64 13.66
CA GLY A 74 8.35 2.29 12.60
C GLY A 74 8.91 2.70 11.25
N ILE A 75 8.78 1.84 10.24
CA ILE A 75 9.31 2.01 8.90
C ILE A 75 8.15 1.87 7.93
N ARG A 76 7.95 2.90 7.12
CA ARG A 76 7.02 2.86 5.99
C ARG A 76 7.78 2.47 4.74
N MET A 77 7.58 1.24 4.31
CA MET A 77 8.11 0.75 3.05
C MET A 77 7.11 1.09 1.95
N ILE A 78 7.49 2.03 1.10
CA ILE A 78 6.64 2.56 0.03
C ILE A 78 7.06 1.94 -1.30
N PHE A 79 6.09 1.39 -2.02
CA PHE A 79 6.28 0.72 -3.30
C PHE A 79 5.43 1.38 -4.37
N TRP A 80 6.06 2.16 -5.23
CA TRP A 80 5.42 2.82 -6.36
C TRP A 80 5.43 1.93 -7.60
N TYR A 81 4.31 1.88 -8.33
CA TYR A 81 4.24 1.23 -9.63
C TYR A 81 5.23 1.88 -10.61
N GLY A 82 5.86 1.08 -11.48
CA GLY A 82 6.87 1.53 -12.43
C GLY A 82 8.25 1.86 -11.84
N HIS A 83 8.36 2.11 -10.52
CA HIS A 83 9.65 2.34 -9.84
C HIS A 83 10.07 1.17 -8.94
N THR A 84 9.13 0.28 -8.63
CA THR A 84 9.38 -0.96 -7.88
C THR A 84 9.41 -2.13 -8.86
N PRO A 85 10.32 -3.11 -8.71
CA PRO A 85 10.25 -4.35 -9.46
C PRO A 85 8.85 -4.97 -9.36
N PRO A 86 8.31 -5.59 -10.44
CA PRO A 86 6.98 -6.20 -10.43
C PRO A 86 6.79 -7.28 -9.35
N GLU A 87 7.90 -7.87 -8.89
CA GLU A 87 7.95 -8.78 -7.75
C GLU A 87 9.22 -8.52 -6.93
N PHE A 88 9.10 -8.58 -5.61
CA PHE A 88 10.24 -8.45 -4.68
C PHE A 88 9.99 -9.22 -3.37
N LYS A 89 11.08 -9.47 -2.63
CA LYS A 89 11.03 -10.17 -1.34
C LYS A 89 11.32 -9.22 -0.20
N LEU A 90 10.47 -9.26 0.83
CA LEU A 90 10.58 -8.46 2.03
C LEU A 90 10.59 -9.39 3.25
N LYS A 91 11.74 -9.50 3.93
CA LYS A 91 11.84 -10.23 5.20
C LYS A 91 11.47 -9.32 6.35
N ILE A 92 10.60 -9.79 7.25
CA ILE A 92 9.98 -8.94 8.27
C ILE A 92 10.52 -9.24 9.67
N PHE A 93 10.83 -8.17 10.40
CA PHE A 93 11.13 -8.21 11.83
C PHE A 93 10.34 -7.10 12.54
N THR A 94 9.22 -7.46 13.14
CA THR A 94 8.25 -6.54 13.74
C THR A 94 8.09 -6.80 15.23
N LYS A 95 7.60 -5.79 15.96
CA LYS A 95 7.21 -5.87 17.37
C LYS A 95 5.77 -6.39 17.56
N TYR A 96 5.03 -6.56 16.46
CA TYR A 96 3.66 -7.05 16.45
C TYR A 96 3.57 -8.41 15.74
N ASP A 97 2.42 -9.06 15.80
CA ASP A 97 2.09 -10.27 15.04
C ASP A 97 1.49 -9.94 13.64
N PHE A 98 1.63 -8.68 13.21
CA PHE A 98 1.19 -8.20 11.90
C PHE A 98 2.09 -7.08 11.36
N VAL A 99 1.98 -6.85 10.05
CA VAL A 99 2.35 -5.60 9.39
C VAL A 99 1.10 -4.90 8.90
N VAL A 100 1.19 -3.59 8.71
CA VAL A 100 0.07 -2.77 8.28
C VAL A 100 0.20 -2.50 6.78
N ILE A 101 -0.85 -2.79 6.01
CA ILE A 101 -0.87 -2.64 4.55
C ILE A 101 -1.96 -1.66 4.14
N TYR A 102 -1.64 -0.74 3.24
CA TYR A 102 -2.61 0.20 2.66
C TYR A 102 -2.13 0.73 1.30
N ASN A 103 -3.08 1.15 0.46
CA ASN A 103 -2.78 1.82 -0.80
C ASN A 103 -2.39 3.29 -0.59
N ILE A 104 -1.58 3.80 -1.51
CA ILE A 104 -1.14 5.18 -1.55
C ILE A 104 -1.19 5.71 -2.98
N CYS A 105 -1.38 7.02 -3.11
CA CYS A 105 -1.41 7.71 -4.40
C CYS A 105 -0.58 8.98 -4.29
N GLU A 106 0.43 9.16 -5.13
CA GLU A 106 1.14 10.44 -5.21
C GLU A 106 0.18 11.54 -5.65
N VAL A 107 0.25 12.71 -5.01
CA VAL A 107 -0.47 13.92 -5.40
C VAL A 107 0.54 15.06 -5.52
N ASP A 108 0.86 15.43 -6.76
CA ASP A 108 1.75 16.53 -7.17
C ASP A 108 2.67 17.13 -6.10
N ASN A 109 3.93 16.65 -6.08
CA ASN A 109 5.16 17.35 -5.69
C ASN A 109 6.34 16.36 -5.67
N SER A 110 6.54 15.61 -6.76
CA SER A 110 7.79 14.87 -6.91
C SER A 110 8.91 15.87 -7.19
N PHE A 111 9.97 15.87 -6.39
CA PHE A 111 11.16 16.69 -6.68
C PHE A 111 12.36 15.78 -6.97
N ILE A 112 13.27 16.25 -7.81
CA ILE A 112 14.54 15.56 -8.02
C ILE A 112 15.45 15.89 -6.83
N ALA A 113 15.94 14.85 -6.17
CA ALA A 113 16.96 14.91 -5.15
C ALA A 113 18.19 14.11 -5.59
N SER A 114 19.27 14.18 -4.84
CA SER A 114 20.40 13.26 -4.97
C SER A 114 20.37 12.22 -3.85
N ASP A 115 20.70 10.96 -4.16
CA ASP A 115 21.02 9.96 -3.15
C ASP A 115 22.41 10.22 -2.52
N GLU A 116 22.83 9.39 -1.57
CA GLU A 116 24.14 9.51 -0.90
C GLU A 116 25.33 9.35 -1.85
N SER A 117 25.11 8.80 -3.05
CA SER A 117 26.11 8.63 -4.12
C SER A 117 26.03 9.73 -5.18
N GLY A 118 25.16 10.72 -5.02
CA GLY A 118 24.98 11.83 -5.96
C GLY A 118 24.05 11.53 -7.14
N ASN A 119 23.41 10.37 -7.22
CA ASN A 119 22.51 10.03 -8.32
C ASN A 119 21.17 10.75 -8.17
N CYS A 120 20.65 11.26 -9.28
CA CYS A 120 19.31 11.85 -9.31
C CYS A 120 18.25 10.79 -8.97
N ILE A 121 17.56 10.98 -7.84
CA ILE A 121 16.40 10.20 -7.42
C ILE A 121 15.16 11.09 -7.40
N LYS A 122 14.05 10.59 -7.94
CA LYS A 122 12.75 11.26 -7.82
C LYS A 122 12.21 10.99 -6.41
N LYS A 123 12.09 12.04 -5.58
CA LYS A 123 11.49 11.95 -4.24
C LYS A 123 10.02 12.32 -4.29
N HIS A 124 9.18 11.38 -3.89
CA HIS A 124 7.73 11.52 -3.80
C HIS A 124 7.37 12.10 -2.43
N SER A 125 7.06 13.41 -2.37
CA SER A 125 6.96 14.15 -1.10
C SER A 125 5.55 14.24 -0.51
N LYS A 126 4.53 14.10 -1.35
CA LYS A 126 3.12 14.17 -0.98
C LYS A 126 2.36 13.00 -1.59
N TYR A 127 1.67 12.27 -0.74
CA TYR A 127 0.80 11.18 -1.17
C TYR A 127 -0.47 11.16 -0.33
N ILE A 128 -1.56 10.72 -0.94
CA ILE A 128 -2.78 10.28 -0.28
C ILE A 128 -2.50 8.90 0.29
N ASP A 129 -2.91 8.68 1.53
CA ASP A 129 -2.85 7.38 2.21
C ASP A 129 -4.19 7.06 2.89
N ALA A 130 -4.24 5.94 3.60
CA ALA A 130 -5.41 5.47 4.33
C ALA A 130 -6.07 6.50 5.28
N LYS A 131 -5.36 7.56 5.68
CA LYS A 131 -5.89 8.58 6.61
C LYS A 131 -6.66 9.68 5.88
N TYR A 132 -6.45 9.89 4.58
CA TYR A 132 -6.96 11.05 3.85
C TYR A 132 -7.65 10.66 2.52
N ASN A 133 -8.63 11.47 2.10
CA ASN A 133 -9.23 11.47 0.75
C ASN A 133 -9.91 10.19 0.23
N GLY A 134 -10.25 9.24 1.12
CA GLY A 134 -11.14 8.13 0.75
C GLY A 134 -10.45 6.92 0.10
N ALA A 135 -9.14 6.74 0.33
CA ALA A 135 -8.46 5.50 -0.02
C ALA A 135 -9.17 4.28 0.60
N ALA A 136 -9.44 3.27 -0.22
CA ALA A 136 -10.17 2.07 0.16
C ALA A 136 -9.63 0.85 -0.59
N MET A 137 -9.75 -0.32 0.03
CA MET A 137 -9.30 -1.59 -0.54
C MET A 137 -10.35 -2.67 -0.33
N ILE A 138 -10.49 -3.54 -1.33
CA ILE A 138 -11.04 -4.87 -1.17
C ILE A 138 -9.86 -5.82 -0.92
N VAL A 139 -10.00 -6.68 0.08
CA VAL A 139 -8.97 -7.65 0.48
C VAL A 139 -9.50 -9.06 0.23
N GLU A 140 -8.87 -9.79 -0.69
CA GLU A 140 -9.22 -11.16 -1.06
C GLU A 140 -8.18 -12.12 -0.48
N GLU A 141 -8.61 -13.12 0.29
CA GLU A 141 -7.73 -14.21 0.73
C GLU A 141 -7.37 -15.09 -0.48
N ILE A 142 -6.09 -15.41 -0.64
CA ILE A 142 -5.56 -16.28 -1.70
C ILE A 142 -4.61 -17.32 -1.08
N GLU A 143 -4.22 -18.33 -1.84
CA GLU A 143 -3.23 -19.30 -1.36
C GLU A 143 -1.93 -18.60 -0.94
N GLY A 144 -1.55 -18.81 0.32
CA GLY A 144 -0.34 -18.25 0.91
C GLY A 144 -0.40 -16.76 1.24
N GLY A 145 -1.52 -16.05 1.04
CA GLY A 145 -1.55 -14.60 1.29
C GLY A 145 -2.84 -13.89 0.94
N ARG A 146 -2.71 -12.63 0.52
CA ARG A 146 -3.85 -11.76 0.17
C ARG A 146 -3.60 -11.03 -1.14
N ARG A 147 -4.69 -10.80 -1.88
CA ARG A 147 -4.75 -9.86 -3.01
C ARG A 147 -5.50 -8.61 -2.57
N TYR A 148 -4.97 -7.46 -2.95
CA TYR A 148 -5.49 -6.14 -2.62
C TYR A 148 -5.93 -5.47 -3.92
N ARG A 149 -7.18 -5.03 -3.95
CA ARG A 149 -7.77 -4.25 -5.05
C ARG A 149 -8.10 -2.88 -4.51
N CYS A 150 -7.46 -1.84 -5.03
CA CYS A 150 -7.41 -0.54 -4.37
C CYS A 150 -8.14 0.54 -5.17
N SER A 151 -8.71 1.48 -4.42
CA SER A 151 -9.30 2.72 -4.87
C SER A 151 -8.60 3.85 -4.11
N ASP A 152 -8.00 4.79 -4.83
CA ASP A 152 -7.17 5.83 -4.22
C ASP A 152 -7.98 7.09 -3.92
N THR A 153 -8.67 7.57 -4.97
CA THR A 153 -9.49 8.78 -4.97
C THR A 153 -10.75 8.60 -5.82
N SER A 154 -10.93 7.42 -6.42
CA SER A 154 -12.03 7.20 -7.33
C SER A 154 -13.36 7.25 -6.56
N SER A 155 -14.22 8.18 -7.01
CA SER A 155 -15.66 8.16 -6.76
C SER A 155 -16.19 6.71 -6.88
N ALA A 156 -16.93 6.27 -5.87
CA ALA A 156 -17.78 5.09 -5.89
C ALA A 156 -18.69 5.03 -7.14
N GLU A 157 -19.00 6.15 -7.79
CA GLU A 157 -19.78 6.18 -9.03
C GLU A 157 -19.09 5.53 -10.24
N LYS A 158 -17.78 5.24 -10.20
CA LYS A 158 -17.13 4.45 -11.26
C LYS A 158 -17.66 3.01 -11.31
N SER A 159 -17.71 2.44 -12.52
CA SER A 159 -18.18 1.07 -12.76
C SER A 159 -17.39 0.02 -11.98
N PHE A 160 -16.07 0.23 -11.84
CA PHE A 160 -15.20 -0.59 -11.00
C PHE A 160 -14.12 0.27 -10.30
N PRO A 161 -14.39 0.79 -9.10
CA PRO A 161 -13.51 1.77 -8.45
C PRO A 161 -12.25 1.15 -7.82
N PHE A 162 -12.18 -0.18 -7.66
CA PHE A 162 -11.07 -0.88 -7.01
C PHE A 162 -10.06 -1.48 -8.01
N ASN A 163 -9.66 -0.71 -9.01
CA ASN A 163 -8.64 -1.12 -9.97
C ASN A 163 -7.56 -0.05 -10.17
N ASP A 164 -7.46 0.91 -9.26
CA ASP A 164 -6.40 1.92 -9.32
C ASP A 164 -5.03 1.23 -9.19
N ILE A 165 -4.87 0.33 -8.21
CA ILE A 165 -3.76 -0.61 -8.13
C ILE A 165 -4.25 -1.98 -7.63
N VAL A 166 -3.67 -3.05 -8.19
CA VAL A 166 -3.88 -4.44 -7.77
C VAL A 166 -2.52 -5.07 -7.47
N PHE A 167 -2.38 -5.60 -6.25
CA PHE A 167 -1.14 -6.24 -5.81
C PHE A 167 -1.43 -7.42 -4.89
N THR A 168 -0.44 -8.30 -4.72
CA THR A 168 -0.50 -9.45 -3.82
C THR A 168 0.63 -9.41 -2.81
N VAL A 169 0.37 -9.97 -1.63
CA VAL A 169 1.37 -10.21 -0.58
C VAL A 169 1.19 -11.63 -0.09
N LYS A 170 2.23 -12.46 -0.26
CA LYS A 170 2.23 -13.88 0.10
C LYS A 170 3.38 -14.20 1.05
N LYS A 171 3.14 -15.09 2.01
CA LYS A 171 4.19 -15.70 2.84
C LYS A 171 4.77 -16.92 2.12
N ILE A 172 6.08 -17.07 2.16
CA ILE A 172 6.82 -18.24 1.64
C ILE A 172 7.65 -18.91 2.74
#